data_AF-A0A5S9NHJ4-F1
#
_entry.id   AF-A0A5S9NHJ4-F1
#
_cell.length_a   1.000
_cell.length_b   1.000
_cell.length_c   1.000
_cell.angle_alpha   90.00
_cell.angle_beta   90.00
_cell.angle_gamma   90.00
#
_symmetry.space_group_name_H-M   'P 1'
#
loop_
_entity.id
_entity.type
_entity.pdbx_description
1 polymer ?
#
loop_
_entity_poly.entity_id
_entity_poly.type
_entity_poly.pdbx_seq_one_letter_code
_entity_poly.pdbx_strand_id
1 'polypeptide(L)' 'MILIMKSEFENLQHNDDFSYDVDSNSNKQVLKIYCDDALIAKKIKLKKSIRYFGVRNYQDFLTQD' A
#
# COMPACT_ATOMS: atom_id res chain seq x y z
N MET A 1 8.98 -7.06 1.11
CA MET A 1 8.46 -5.68 1.25
C MET A 1 9.24 -4.96 2.33
N ILE A 2 9.44 -3.65 2.17
CA ILE A 2 10.13 -2.75 3.09
C ILE A 2 9.14 -1.81 3.77
N LEU A 3 9.45 -1.30 4.96
CA LEU A 3 8.65 -0.25 5.61
C LEU A 3 8.80 1.04 4.81
N ILE A 4 7.68 1.69 4.53
CA ILE A 4 7.63 2.99 3.85
C ILE A 4 6.85 4.00 4.69
N MET A 5 7.00 5.28 4.36
CA MET A 5 6.27 6.34 5.03
C MET A 5 4.80 6.35 4.61
N LYS A 6 3.95 6.92 5.48
CA LYS A 6 2.52 7.10 5.18
C LYS A 6 2.30 7.89 3.89
N SER A 7 3.05 8.97 3.70
CA SER A 7 2.96 9.85 2.53
C SER A 7 3.26 9.12 1.23
N GLU A 8 4.27 8.25 1.23
CA GLU A 8 4.63 7.44 0.06
C GLU A 8 3.53 6.43 -0.28
N PHE A 9 2.94 5.80 0.74
CA PHE A 9 1.82 4.90 0.53
C PHE A 9 0.58 5.63 0.00
N GLU A 10 0.28 6.81 0.51
CA GLU A 10 -0.85 7.61 0.04
C GLU A 10 -0.64 8.08 -1.40
N ASN A 11 0.58 8.42 -1.81
CA ASN A 11 0.89 8.73 -3.21
C ASN A 11 0.58 7.53 -4.12
N LEU A 12 1.03 6.32 -3.76
CA LEU A 12 0.68 5.10 -4.49
C LEU A 12 -0.83 4.85 -4.50
N GLN A 13 -1.54 5.17 -3.41
CA GLN A 13 -2.98 4.93 -3.32
C GLN A 13 -3.81 5.91 -4.19
N HIS A 14 -3.31 7.13 -4.43
CA HIS A 14 -3.99 8.14 -5.26
C HIS A 14 -3.71 7.99 -6.76
N ASN A 15 -2.97 6.97 -7.18
CA ASN A 15 -2.77 6.69 -8.59
C ASN A 15 -3.97 5.89 -9.13
N ASP A 16 -4.69 6.49 -10.09
CA ASP A 16 -5.89 5.91 -10.72
C ASP A 16 -5.59 4.66 -11.57
N ASP A 17 -4.34 4.44 -11.97
CA ASP A 17 -3.91 3.26 -12.75
C ASP A 17 -3.79 1.99 -11.89
N PHE A 18 -3.83 2.12 -10.56
CA PHE A 18 -3.65 1.00 -9.65
C PHE A 18 -4.98 0.45 -9.12
N SER A 19 -5.01 -0.86 -8.93
CA SER A 19 -6.13 -1.53 -8.27
C SER A 19 -5.83 -1.74 -6.80
N TYR A 20 -6.87 -1.77 -5.96
CA TYR A 20 -6.72 -2.07 -4.55
C TYR A 20 -7.73 -3.10 -4.07
N ASP A 21 -7.27 -3.90 -3.10
CA ASP A 21 -8.07 -4.92 -2.41
C ASP A 21 -8.01 -4.65 -0.91
N VAL A 22 -9.14 -4.85 -0.24
CA VAL A 22 -9.26 -4.64 1.21
C VAL A 22 -9.76 -5.92 1.86
N ASP A 23 -8.85 -6.60 2.55
CA ASP A 23 -9.17 -7.74 3.39
C ASP A 23 -9.33 -7.25 4.84
N SER A 24 -10.48 -7.52 5.45
CA SER A 24 -10.78 -7.11 6.82
C SER A 24 -11.36 -8.24 7.65
N ASN A 25 -10.84 -8.33 8.87
CA ASN A 25 -11.26 -9.21 9.96
C ASN A 25 -11.48 -8.33 11.20
N SER A 26 -12.23 -8.84 12.18
CA SER A 26 -12.45 -8.26 13.52
C SER A 26 -11.29 -7.43 14.10
N ASN A 27 -10.04 -7.87 14.00
CA ASN A 27 -8.88 -7.17 14.58
C ASN A 27 -7.82 -6.69 13.60
N LYS A 28 -7.92 -7.07 12.33
CA LYS A 28 -6.89 -6.85 11.31
C LYS A 28 -7.52 -6.40 10.01
N GLN A 29 -7.00 -5.32 9.45
CA GLN A 29 -7.34 -4.86 8.10
C GLN A 29 -6.05 -4.78 7.28
N VAL A 30 -6.10 -5.29 6.06
CA VAL A 30 -5.02 -5.25 5.09
C VAL A 30 -5.55 -4.62 3.82
N LEU A 31 -5.01 -3.47 3.45
CA LEU A 31 -5.23 -2.87 2.13
C LEU A 31 -4.02 -3.20 1.27
N LYS A 32 -4.24 -3.74 0.09
CA LYS A 32 -3.22 -4.12 -0.89
C LYS A 32 -3.40 -3.24 -2.13
N ILE A 33 -2.30 -2.80 -2.71
CA ILE A 33 -2.26 -2.02 -3.95
C ILE A 33 -1.52 -2.85 -4.99
N TYR A 34 -2.12 -3.00 -6.17
CA TYR A 34 -1.58 -3.75 -7.29
C TYR A 34 -1.44 -2.86 -8.54
N CYS A 35 -0.36 -3.06 -9.27
CA CYS A 35 -0.11 -2.53 -10.61
C CYS A 35 0.10 -3.73 -11.53
N ASP A 36 -0.65 -3.83 -12.63
CA ASP A 36 -0.58 -4.96 -13.57
C ASP A 36 -0.61 -6.34 -12.88
N ASP A 37 -1.57 -6.53 -11.95
CA ASP A 37 -1.73 -7.73 -11.11
C ASP A 37 -0.57 -8.01 -10.12
N ALA A 38 0.48 -7.20 -10.10
CA ALA A 38 1.60 -7.32 -9.17
C ALA A 38 1.39 -6.47 -7.90
N LEU A 39 1.55 -7.08 -6.73
CA LEU A 39 1.43 -6.39 -5.44
C LEU A 39 2.60 -5.42 -5.23
N ILE A 40 2.34 -4.12 -5.30
CA ILE A 40 3.36 -3.07 -5.16
C ILE A 40 3.42 -2.49 -3.74
N ALA A 41 2.30 -2.41 -3.03
CA ALA A 41 2.26 -1.89 -1.67
C ALA A 41 1.13 -2.51 -0.85
N LYS A 42 1.26 -2.44 0.48
CA LYS A 42 0.18 -2.78 1.41
C LYS A 42 0.22 -1.98 2.70
N LYS A 43 -0.96 -1.72 3.25
CA LYS A 43 -1.19 -1.16 4.57
C LYS A 43 -1.75 -2.25 5.47
N ILE A 44 -1.12 -2.46 6.63
CA ILE A 44 -1.61 -3.39 7.65
C ILE A 44 -2.02 -2.58 8.88
N LYS A 45 -3.29 -2.66 9.24
CA LYS A 45 -3.84 -2.14 10.49
C LYS A 45 -4.14 -3.32 11.42
N LEU A 46 -3.48 -3.36 12.56
CA LEU A 46 -3.73 -4.34 13.62
C LEU A 46 -4.16 -3.57 14.88
N LYS A 47 -5.44 -3.69 15.27
CA LYS A 47 -6.05 -2.88 16.34
C LYS A 47 -5.80 -1.37 16.12
N LYS A 48 -4.90 -0.76 16.90
CA LYS A 48 -4.51 0.66 16.82
C LYS A 48 -3.20 0.90 16.04
N SER A 49 -2.42 -0.14 15.75
CA SER A 49 -1.14 -0.02 15.06
C SER A 49 -1.36 -0.08 13.55
N ILE A 50 -0.73 0.86 12.81
CA ILE A 50 -0.76 0.90 11.35
C ILE A 50 0.68 0.85 10.86
N ARG A 51 0.94 0.04 9.84
CA ARG A 51 2.22 -0.03 9.15
C ARG A 51 2.00 -0.04 7.65
N TYR A 52 2.86 0.66 6.93
CA TYR A 52 2.85 0.75 5.48
C TYR A 52 4.06 0.04 4.92
N PHE A 53 3.84 -0.70 3.84
CA PHE A 53 4.87 -1.52 3.22
C PHE A 53 4.85 -1.36 1.71
N GLY A 54 6.01 -1.24 1.10
CA GLY A 54 6.22 -1.22 -0.35
C GLY A 54 7.09 -2.39 -0.82
N VAL A 55 7.08 -2.67 -2.11
CA VAL A 55 8.15 -3.43 -2.77
C VAL A 55 9.47 -2.66 -2.71
N ARG A 56 10.61 -3.29 -2.96
CA ARG A 56 11.92 -2.62 -2.82
C ARG A 56 12.06 -1.42 -3.76
N ASN A 57 11.49 -1.53 -4.94
CA ASN A 57 11.49 -0.53 -6.00
C ASN A 57 10.16 0.25 -6.06
N TYR A 58 9.49 0.45 -4.92
CA TYR A 58 8.20 1.17 -4.89
C TYR A 58 8.31 2.60 -5.41
N GLN A 59 9.50 3.20 -5.36
CA GLN A 59 9.77 4.56 -5.83
C GLN A 59 9.52 4.74 -7.33
N ASP A 60 9.67 3.67 -8.12
CA ASP A 60 9.41 3.68 -9.57
C ASP A 60 7.92 3.85 -9.90
N PHE A 61 7.04 3.61 -8.92
CA PHE A 61 5.59 3.70 -9.04
C PHE A 61 5.02 4.97 -8.40
N LEU A 62 5.87 5.80 -7.78
CA LEU A 62 5.43 7.07 -7.20
C LEU A 62 5.15 8.06 -8.33
N THR A 63 4.00 8.74 -8.25
CA THR A 63 3.73 9.88 -9.12
C THR A 63 4.62 11.04 -8.67
N GLN A 64 5.48 11.51 -9.58
CA GLN A 64 6.20 12.76 -9.44
C GLN A 64 5.27 13.87 -9.95
N ASP A 65 4.60 14.57 -9.04
CA ASP A 65 4.05 15.90 -9.35
C ASP A 65 5.20 16.86 -9.71
#